data_AF-A0A173XEU8-F1
#
_entry.id   AF-A0A173XEU8-F1
#
_cell.length_a   1.000
_cell.length_b   1.000
_cell.length_c   1.000
_cell.angle_alpha   90.00
_cell.angle_beta   90.00
_cell.angle_gamma   90.00
#
_symmetry.space_group_name_H-M   'P 1'
#
loop_
_entity.id
_entity.type
_entity.pdbx_description
1 polymer ?
#
loop_
_entity_poly.entity_id
_entity_poly.type
_entity_poly.pdbx_seq_one_letter_code
_entity_poly.pdbx_strand_id
1 'polypeptide(L)'
;MKKAVPMILSEDNFKQIFAFADRNSRLAKLLYNAALFRIRQVFTGWNKEERTDLEKSVFAEIQCAKETYKDFTCRRVFSYKALDRTLRANKNPDFFAGLSMQTAQSIVRQATIDFKAWLDALKVYKKDPSSFTGRPRMPKYCRLDKKTFKVTNQDATVC
;
A
#
# COMPACT_ATOMS: atom_id res chain seq x y z
N MET A 1 3.33 -13.04 27.80
CA MET A 1 3.33 -12.95 26.32
C MET A 1 2.22 -13.84 25.78
N LYS A 2 1.29 -13.33 24.96
CA LYS A 2 0.29 -14.20 24.31
C LYS A 2 1.00 -15.02 23.23
N LYS A 3 0.88 -16.35 23.26
CA LYS A 3 1.41 -17.23 22.21
C LYS A 3 0.59 -17.02 20.94
N ALA A 4 1.25 -16.75 19.82
CA ALA A 4 0.59 -16.74 18.51
C ALA A 4 0.29 -18.19 18.11
N VAL A 5 -0.98 -18.48 17.83
CA VAL A 5 -1.42 -19.81 17.38
C VAL A 5 -1.74 -19.71 15.88
N PRO A 6 -0.99 -20.39 15.00
CA PRO A 6 -1.36 -20.48 13.60
C PRO A 6 -2.61 -21.36 13.46
N MET A 7 -3.59 -20.87 12.71
CA MET A 7 -4.84 -21.60 12.44
C MET A 7 -5.09 -21.63 10.94
N ILE A 8 -5.43 -22.81 10.42
CA ILE A 8 -5.87 -22.99 9.04
C ILE A 8 -7.40 -22.95 9.06
N LEU A 9 -7.96 -22.03 8.27
CA LEU A 9 -9.40 -21.90 8.10
C LEU A 9 -9.81 -22.51 6.75
N SER A 10 -10.75 -23.44 6.76
CA SER A 10 -11.42 -23.91 5.55
C SER A 10 -12.82 -23.31 5.44
N GLU A 11 -13.33 -23.22 4.22
CA GLU A 11 -14.69 -22.76 3.96
C GLU A 11 -15.73 -23.67 4.63
N ASP A 12 -15.50 -24.99 4.60
CA ASP A 12 -16.40 -26.00 5.16
C ASP A 12 -16.55 -25.88 6.67
N ASN A 13 -15.46 -25.57 7.38
CA ASN A 13 -15.45 -25.54 8.84
C ASN A 13 -15.78 -24.14 9.41
N PHE A 14 -15.48 -23.07 8.67
CA PHE A 14 -15.58 -21.70 9.17
C PHE A 14 -16.11 -20.72 8.11
N LYS A 15 -17.24 -21.04 7.48
CA LYS A 15 -17.82 -20.30 6.35
C LYS A 15 -17.82 -18.77 6.50
N GLN A 16 -18.28 -18.24 7.64
CA GLN A 16 -18.35 -16.78 7.86
C GLN A 16 -16.98 -16.13 7.95
N ILE A 17 -16.05 -16.72 8.72
CA ILE A 17 -14.69 -16.21 8.89
C ILE A 17 -13.92 -16.34 7.57
N PHE A 18 -14.11 -17.44 6.85
CA PHE A 18 -13.54 -17.65 5.53
C PHE A 18 -14.02 -16.59 4.53
N ALA A 19 -15.33 -16.35 4.44
CA ALA A 19 -15.88 -15.32 3.55
C ALA A 19 -15.37 -13.91 3.90
N PHE A 20 -15.27 -13.59 5.19
CA PHE A 20 -14.65 -12.35 5.67
C PHE A 20 -13.18 -12.24 5.24
N ALA A 21 -12.39 -13.29 5.46
CA ALA A 21 -10.97 -13.31 5.11
C ALA A 21 -10.76 -13.23 3.59
N ASP A 22 -11.56 -13.96 2.82
CA ASP A 22 -11.54 -13.95 1.36
C ASP A 22 -11.83 -12.55 0.83
N ARG A 23 -12.95 -11.94 1.23
CA ARG A 23 -13.34 -10.58 0.82
C ARG A 23 -12.26 -9.56 1.16
N ASN A 24 -11.82 -9.51 2.41
CA ASN A 24 -10.84 -8.52 2.86
C ASN A 24 -9.47 -8.72 2.21
N SER A 25 -9.05 -9.96 1.95
CA SER A 25 -7.78 -10.23 1.27
C SER A 25 -7.76 -9.73 -0.18
N ARG A 26 -8.91 -9.80 -0.87
CA ARG A 26 -9.08 -9.23 -2.23
C ARG A 26 -9.07 -7.71 -2.20
N LEU A 27 -9.81 -7.09 -1.28
CA LEU A 27 -9.81 -5.64 -1.11
C LEU A 27 -8.41 -5.12 -0.75
N ALA A 28 -7.70 -5.81 0.14
CA ALA A 28 -6.33 -5.48 0.52
C ALA A 28 -5.36 -5.55 -0.68
N LYS A 29 -5.53 -6.52 -1.60
CA LYS A 29 -4.77 -6.57 -2.85
C LYS A 29 -5.01 -5.31 -3.69
N LEU A 30 -6.27 -4.94 -3.92
CA LEU A 30 -6.64 -3.78 -4.73
C LEU A 30 -6.04 -2.49 -4.15
N LEU A 31 -6.24 -2.27 -2.85
CA LEU A 31 -5.69 -1.09 -2.17
C LEU A 31 -4.16 -1.07 -2.18
N TYR A 32 -3.49 -2.20 -2.00
CA TYR A 32 -2.04 -2.27 -2.10
C TYR A 32 -1.54 -1.87 -3.49
N ASN A 33 -2.19 -2.39 -4.55
CA ASN A 33 -1.82 -2.07 -5.93
C ASN A 33 -2.10 -0.60 -6.26
N ALA A 34 -3.22 -0.05 -5.79
CA ALA A 34 -3.58 1.36 -5.93
C ALA A 34 -2.59 2.29 -5.21
N ALA A 35 -2.16 1.93 -4.00
CA ALA A 35 -1.13 2.63 -3.25
C ALA A 35 0.22 2.57 -3.98
N LEU A 36 0.65 1.37 -4.38
CA LEU A 36 1.92 1.16 -5.06
C LEU A 36 1.96 1.86 -6.43
N PHE A 37 0.83 1.92 -7.14
CA PHE A 37 0.72 2.68 -8.39
C PHE A 37 1.08 4.14 -8.18
N ARG A 38 0.46 4.81 -7.20
CA ARG A 38 0.74 6.21 -6.87
C ARG A 38 2.19 6.43 -6.47
N ILE A 39 2.73 5.56 -5.60
CA ILE A 39 4.15 5.62 -5.20
C ILE A 39 5.05 5.57 -6.44
N ARG A 40 4.79 4.66 -7.38
CA ARG A 40 5.59 4.50 -8.59
C ARG A 40 5.49 5.72 -9.52
N GLN A 41 4.28 6.20 -9.81
CA GLN A 41 4.07 7.34 -10.70
C GLN A 41 4.76 8.61 -10.18
N VAL A 42 4.68 8.86 -8.87
CA VAL A 42 5.40 9.99 -8.25
C VAL A 42 6.90 9.81 -8.36
N PHE A 43 7.41 8.62 -8.05
CA PHE A 43 8.85 8.36 -8.06
C PHE A 43 9.48 8.50 -9.45
N THR A 44 8.80 8.01 -10.50
CA THR A 44 9.26 8.07 -11.89
C THR A 44 8.99 9.43 -12.53
N GLY A 45 7.87 10.07 -12.19
CA GLY A 45 7.47 11.36 -12.75
C GLY A 45 8.04 12.58 -12.04
N TRP A 46 8.80 12.42 -10.95
CA TRP A 46 9.26 13.56 -10.14
C TRP A 46 10.11 14.57 -10.92
N ASN A 47 11.11 14.08 -11.66
CA ASN A 47 12.09 14.91 -12.39
C ASN A 47 11.87 14.89 -13.92
N LYS A 48 10.70 14.46 -14.40
CA LYS A 48 10.42 14.46 -15.83
C LYS A 48 9.97 15.86 -16.28
N GLU A 49 10.52 16.31 -17.40
CA GLU A 49 10.05 17.51 -18.11
C GLU A 49 8.63 17.28 -18.62
N GLU A 50 8.43 16.18 -19.35
CA GLU A 50 7.10 15.73 -19.80
C GLU A 50 6.65 14.47 -19.05
N ARG A 51 5.55 14.61 -18.33
CA ARG A 51 4.89 13.51 -17.62
C ARG A 51 3.90 12.81 -18.54
N THR A 52 3.82 11.49 -18.40
CA THR A 52 2.73 10.71 -19.01
C THR A 52 1.38 11.08 -18.39
N ASP A 53 0.27 10.75 -19.05
CA ASP A 53 -1.07 11.11 -18.55
C ASP A 53 -1.39 10.47 -17.19
N LEU A 54 -0.92 9.24 -16.97
CA LEU A 54 -1.02 8.56 -15.68
C LEU A 54 -0.23 9.28 -14.58
N GLU A 55 0.96 9.77 -14.90
CA GLU A 55 1.75 10.58 -13.97
C GLU A 55 1.04 11.91 -13.69
N LYS A 56 0.58 12.63 -14.73
CA LYS A 56 -0.18 13.88 -14.57
C LYS A 56 -1.40 13.69 -13.66
N SER A 57 -2.16 12.62 -13.85
CA SER A 57 -3.31 12.28 -13.01
C SER A 57 -2.93 12.13 -11.54
N VAL A 58 -1.87 11.37 -11.23
CA VAL A 58 -1.41 11.22 -9.83
C VAL A 58 -0.86 12.52 -9.26
N PHE A 59 -0.19 13.35 -10.05
CA PHE A 59 0.27 14.67 -9.58
C PHE A 59 -0.90 15.64 -9.35
N ALA A 60 -1.99 15.54 -10.12
CA ALA A 60 -3.22 16.28 -9.86
C ALA A 60 -3.89 15.82 -8.55
N GLU A 61 -3.89 14.52 -8.24
CA GLU A 61 -4.37 14.01 -6.94
C GLU A 61 -3.58 14.63 -5.76
N ILE A 62 -2.27 14.78 -5.92
CA ILE A 62 -1.39 15.41 -4.92
C ILE A 62 -1.69 16.89 -4.77
N GLN A 63 -2.02 17.58 -5.86
CA GLN A 63 -2.39 18.99 -5.84
C GLN A 63 -3.72 19.20 -5.10
N CYS A 64 -4.73 18.37 -5.36
CA CYS A 64 -5.97 18.37 -4.59
C CYS A 64 -5.72 18.14 -3.08
N ALA A 65 -4.78 17.24 -2.75
CA ALA A 65 -4.40 17.00 -1.35
C ALA A 65 -3.69 18.20 -0.69
N LYS A 66 -2.91 18.98 -1.44
CA LYS A 66 -2.29 20.23 -0.95
C LYS A 66 -3.33 21.30 -0.65
N GLU A 67 -4.35 21.42 -1.51
CA GLU A 67 -5.44 22.37 -1.32
C GLU A 67 -6.30 22.00 -0.12
N THR A 68 -6.49 20.69 0.12
CA THR A 68 -7.24 20.17 1.27
C THR A 68 -6.49 20.32 2.59
N TYR A 69 -5.17 20.09 2.59
CA TYR A 69 -4.35 20.05 3.80
C TYR A 69 -3.20 21.07 3.73
N LYS A 70 -3.32 22.18 4.47
CA LYS A 70 -2.34 23.29 4.46
C LYS A 70 -0.91 22.88 4.86
N ASP A 71 -0.74 21.85 5.69
CA ASP A 71 0.56 21.30 6.13
C ASP A 71 1.06 20.13 5.25
N PHE A 72 0.46 19.92 4.08
CA PHE A 72 0.81 18.79 3.21
C PHE A 72 2.15 18.99 2.52
N THR A 73 3.02 18.01 2.68
CA THR A 73 4.28 17.92 1.95
C THR A 73 4.40 16.56 1.28
N CYS A 74 4.78 16.57 0.01
CA CYS A 74 5.10 15.36 -0.74
C CYS A 74 6.55 15.45 -1.24
N ARG A 75 7.22 14.31 -1.28
CA ARG A 75 8.61 14.16 -1.76
C ARG A 75 8.62 13.07 -2.83
N ARG A 76 9.72 12.97 -3.59
CA ARG A 76 9.94 11.93 -4.61
C ARG A 76 9.64 10.52 -4.10
N VAL A 77 10.00 10.22 -2.86
CA VAL A 77 9.60 8.98 -2.18
C VAL A 77 8.39 9.31 -1.33
N PHE A 78 7.23 8.76 -1.71
CA PHE A 78 5.98 8.98 -1.01
C PHE A 78 6.08 8.50 0.45
N SER A 79 5.78 9.39 1.41
CA SER A 79 5.67 9.01 2.81
C SER A 79 4.29 8.41 3.09
N TYR A 80 4.16 7.58 4.13
CA TYR A 80 2.87 7.06 4.57
C TYR A 80 1.86 8.18 4.83
N LYS A 81 2.25 9.22 5.58
CA LYS A 81 1.38 10.36 5.91
C LYS A 81 0.91 11.10 4.66
N ALA A 82 1.80 11.34 3.70
CA ALA A 82 1.42 11.98 2.45
C ALA A 82 0.45 11.07 1.66
N LEU A 83 0.75 9.77 1.56
CA LEU A 83 -0.05 8.85 0.73
C LEU A 83 -1.46 8.66 1.28
N ASP A 84 -1.59 8.46 2.60
CA ASP A 84 -2.89 8.39 3.27
C ASP A 84 -3.71 9.67 3.04
N ARG A 85 -3.11 10.85 3.19
CA ARG A 85 -3.79 12.13 2.91
C ARG A 85 -4.20 12.28 1.45
N THR A 86 -3.35 11.89 0.50
CA THR A 86 -3.70 11.91 -0.94
C THR A 86 -4.88 10.99 -1.23
N LEU A 87 -4.87 9.77 -0.70
CA LEU A 87 -5.98 8.83 -0.89
C LEU A 87 -7.30 9.34 -0.29
N ARG A 88 -7.24 9.97 0.89
CA ARG A 88 -8.42 10.56 1.55
C ARG A 88 -8.97 11.77 0.81
N ALA A 89 -8.12 12.74 0.45
CA ALA A 89 -8.54 13.96 -0.26
C ALA A 89 -9.25 13.63 -1.57
N ASN A 90 -8.77 12.62 -2.28
CA ASN A 90 -9.31 12.20 -3.58
C ASN A 90 -10.39 11.12 -3.47
N LYS A 91 -10.85 10.78 -2.27
CA LYS A 91 -11.86 9.74 -2.01
C LYS A 91 -11.57 8.44 -2.78
N ASN A 92 -10.32 7.97 -2.71
CA ASN A 92 -9.89 6.81 -3.49
C ASN A 92 -10.80 5.59 -3.24
N PRO A 93 -11.38 4.98 -4.29
CA PRO A 93 -12.38 3.93 -4.13
C PRO A 93 -11.84 2.71 -3.40
N ASP A 94 -10.59 2.31 -3.66
CA ASP A 94 -9.97 1.15 -3.01
C ASP A 94 -9.71 1.38 -1.52
N PHE A 95 -9.44 2.63 -1.12
CA PHE A 95 -9.22 3.02 0.27
C PHE A 95 -10.53 2.97 1.08
N PHE A 96 -11.66 3.25 0.43
CA PHE A 96 -12.99 3.26 1.04
C PHE A 96 -13.86 2.05 0.64
N ALA A 97 -13.26 0.98 0.08
CA ALA A 97 -13.96 -0.19 -0.45
C ALA A 97 -14.58 -1.14 0.61
N GLY A 98 -14.63 -0.72 1.89
CA GLY A 98 -15.20 -1.50 2.99
C GLY A 98 -14.21 -2.27 3.86
N LEU A 99 -12.90 -2.06 3.67
CA LEU A 99 -11.91 -2.44 4.68
C LEU A 99 -12.08 -1.61 5.94
N SER A 100 -11.78 -2.17 7.11
CA SER A 100 -11.67 -1.35 8.31
C SER A 100 -10.59 -0.28 8.11
N MET A 101 -10.77 0.88 8.74
CA MET A 101 -9.84 2.00 8.58
C MET A 101 -8.40 1.61 8.97
N GLN A 102 -8.25 0.81 10.01
CA GLN A 102 -6.93 0.35 10.47
C GLN A 102 -6.30 -0.62 9.47
N THR A 103 -7.09 -1.55 8.92
CA THR A 103 -6.63 -2.47 7.88
C THR A 103 -6.18 -1.70 6.66
N ALA A 104 -6.98 -0.74 6.18
CA ALA A 104 -6.66 0.09 5.02
C ALA A 104 -5.34 0.87 5.23
N GLN A 105 -5.19 1.53 6.38
CA GLN A 105 -3.96 2.23 6.75
C GLN A 105 -2.74 1.29 6.82
N SER A 106 -2.91 0.08 7.35
CA SER A 106 -1.87 -0.95 7.42
C SER A 106 -1.38 -1.37 6.04
N ILE A 107 -2.31 -1.55 5.09
CA ILE A 107 -2.00 -1.89 3.69
C ILE A 107 -1.25 -0.75 2.98
N VAL A 108 -1.72 0.50 3.15
CA VAL A 108 -1.04 1.68 2.59
C VAL A 108 0.36 1.83 3.17
N ARG A 109 0.51 1.63 4.48
CA ARG A 109 1.82 1.64 5.14
C ARG A 109 2.72 0.54 4.59
N GLN A 110 2.21 -0.68 4.38
CA GLN A 110 2.99 -1.78 3.82
C GLN A 110 3.54 -1.42 2.43
N ALA A 111 2.74 -0.81 1.55
CA ALA A 111 3.22 -0.37 0.23
C ALA A 111 4.40 0.63 0.34
N THR A 112 4.35 1.56 1.29
CA THR A 112 5.45 2.49 1.52
C THR A 112 6.70 1.82 2.12
N ILE A 113 6.53 0.81 2.96
CA ILE A 113 7.63 0.02 3.55
C ILE A 113 8.32 -0.79 2.46
N ASP A 114 7.55 -1.53 1.65
CA ASP A 114 8.10 -2.36 0.57
C ASP A 114 8.90 -1.52 -0.43
N PHE A 115 8.41 -0.33 -0.75
CA PHE A 115 9.12 0.59 -1.64
C PHE A 115 10.41 1.14 -1.04
N LYS A 116 10.42 1.49 0.26
CA LYS A 116 11.64 1.90 0.96
C LYS A 116 12.65 0.77 1.08
N ALA A 117 12.19 -0.44 1.40
CA ALA A 117 13.04 -1.63 1.47
C ALA A 117 13.75 -1.90 0.14
N TRP A 118 13.06 -1.69 -1.00
CA TRP A 118 13.70 -1.74 -2.31
C TRP A 118 14.78 -0.66 -2.49
N LEU A 119 14.51 0.58 -2.10
CA LEU A 119 15.51 1.66 -2.19
C LEU A 119 16.73 1.38 -1.30
N ASP A 120 16.53 0.82 -0.12
CA ASP A 120 17.61 0.46 0.79
C ASP A 120 18.40 -0.74 0.24
N ALA A 121 17.74 -1.75 -0.32
CA ALA A 121 18.40 -2.84 -1.03
C ALA A 121 19.25 -2.33 -2.20
N LEU A 122 18.78 -1.32 -2.95
CA LEU A 122 19.58 -0.69 -4.01
C LEU A 122 20.84 0.00 -3.50
N LYS A 123 20.78 0.63 -2.31
CA LYS A 123 21.97 1.25 -1.70
C LYS A 123 22.99 0.20 -1.28
N VAL A 124 22.53 -0.91 -0.68
CA VAL A 124 23.41 -2.02 -0.29
C VAL A 124 24.01 -2.67 -1.53
N TYR A 125 23.21 -2.96 -2.56
CA TYR A 125 23.67 -3.49 -3.84
C TYR A 125 24.73 -2.59 -4.49
N LYS A 126 24.60 -1.25 -4.41
CA LYS A 126 25.61 -0.33 -4.93
C LYS A 126 26.95 -0.44 -4.19
N LYS A 127 26.93 -0.77 -2.89
CA LYS A 127 28.14 -0.93 -2.06
C LYS A 127 28.77 -2.30 -2.24
N ASP A 128 27.96 -3.35 -2.22
CA ASP A 128 28.39 -4.72 -2.39
C ASP A 128 27.39 -5.49 -3.29
N PRO A 129 27.65 -5.53 -4.61
CA PRO A 129 26.84 -6.31 -5.54
C PRO A 129 26.95 -7.83 -5.32
N SER A 130 28.04 -8.33 -4.73
CA SER A 130 28.33 -9.77 -4.61
C SER A 130 27.39 -10.48 -3.63
N SER A 131 26.87 -9.74 -2.64
CA SER A 131 25.84 -10.22 -1.71
C SER A 131 24.45 -10.44 -2.35
N PHE A 132 24.28 -10.16 -3.65
CA PHE A 132 23.00 -10.30 -4.34
C PHE A 132 23.12 -11.18 -5.59
N THR A 133 22.09 -11.97 -5.85
CA THR A 133 21.98 -12.75 -7.10
C THR A 133 21.67 -11.89 -8.34
N GLY A 134 21.47 -10.59 -8.14
CA GLY A 134 21.24 -9.61 -9.19
C GLY A 134 20.70 -8.30 -8.63
N ARG A 135 20.54 -7.30 -9.49
CA ARG A 135 20.06 -5.97 -9.09
C ARG A 135 18.66 -6.03 -8.47
N PRO A 136 18.46 -5.48 -7.25
CA PRO A 136 17.15 -5.39 -6.62
C PRO A 136 16.12 -4.71 -7.52
N ARG A 137 14.99 -5.38 -7.73
CA ARG A 137 13.92 -4.92 -8.61
C ARG A 137 12.88 -4.12 -7.84
N MET A 138 12.33 -3.09 -8.49
CA MET A 138 11.25 -2.28 -7.93
C MET A 138 10.05 -3.17 -7.56
N PRO A 139 9.34 -2.90 -6.45
CA PRO A 139 8.20 -3.70 -6.05
C PRO A 139 7.17 -3.79 -7.18
N LYS A 140 6.75 -5.02 -7.46
CA LYS A 140 5.75 -5.32 -8.48
C LYS A 140 4.36 -5.30 -7.86
N TYR A 141 3.36 -5.07 -8.69
CA TYR A 141 1.97 -5.25 -8.30
C TYR A 141 1.73 -6.70 -7.84
N CYS A 142 0.87 -6.85 -6.84
CA CYS A 142 0.40 -8.14 -6.37
C CYS A 142 -0.47 -8.76 -7.46
N ARG A 143 0.03 -9.86 -8.06
CA ARG A 143 -0.66 -10.61 -9.13
C ARG A 143 -1.63 -11.66 -8.58
N LEU A 144 -1.34 -12.20 -7.40
CA LEU A 144 -2.22 -13.12 -6.70
C LEU A 144 -3.57 -12.46 -6.42
N ASP A 145 -4.63 -13.25 -6.32
CA ASP A 145 -5.99 -12.74 -6.06
C ASP A 145 -6.20 -12.23 -4.65
N LYS A 146 -5.28 -12.56 -3.75
CA LYS A 146 -5.38 -12.28 -2.32
C LYS A 146 -4.08 -11.68 -1.82
N LYS A 147 -4.19 -10.79 -0.84
CA LYS A 147 -3.05 -10.26 -0.08
C LYS A 147 -3.28 -10.46 1.42
N THR A 148 -2.21 -10.75 2.14
CA THR A 148 -2.22 -10.78 3.60
C THR A 148 -2.56 -9.40 4.15
N PHE A 149 -3.44 -9.36 5.13
CA PHE A 149 -3.86 -8.14 5.83
C PHE A 149 -3.83 -8.38 7.34
N LYS A 150 -3.86 -7.29 8.11
CA LYS A 150 -3.84 -7.34 9.57
C LYS A 150 -5.15 -6.75 10.08
N VAL A 151 -5.83 -7.51 10.94
CA VAL A 151 -7.01 -7.06 11.68
C VAL A 151 -6.61 -6.88 13.13
N THR A 152 -7.08 -5.82 13.79
CA THR A 152 -6.86 -5.61 15.22
C THR A 152 -8.16 -5.80 15.99
N ASN A 153 -8.07 -6.03 17.29
CA ASN A 153 -9.27 -6.15 18.14
C ASN A 153 -10.13 -4.87 18.16
N GLN A 154 -9.61 -3.73 17.71
CA GLN A 154 -10.38 -2.48 17.59
C GLN A 154 -11.26 -2.46 16.33
N ASP A 155 -11.03 -3.38 15.38
CA ASP A 155 -11.88 -3.59 14.20
C ASP A 155 -13.05 -4.55 14.47
N ALA A 156 -13.05 -5.22 15.62
CA ALA A 156 -14.10 -6.14 16.06
C ALA A 156 -14.99 -5.45 17.09
N THR A 157 -15.87 -4.55 16.64
CA THR A 157 -16.94 -4.06 17.50
C THR A 157 -17.98 -5.17 17.62
N VAL A 158 -18.17 -5.71 18.81
CA VAL A 158 -19.30 -6.57 19.11
C VAL A 158 -20.54 -5.68 19.01
N CYS A 159 -21.37 -5.91 17.99
CA CYS A 159 -22.73 -5.37 17.95
C CYS A 159 -23.63 -6.21 18.84
#